data_AF-A0A1X0XXP6-F1
#
_entry.id   AF-A0A1X0XXP6-F1
#
_cell.length_a   1.000
_cell.length_b   1.000
_cell.length_c   1.000
_cell.angle_alpha   90.00
_cell.angle_beta   90.00
_cell.angle_gamma   90.00
#
_symmetry.space_group_name_H-M   'P 1'
#
loop_
_entity.id
_entity.type
_entity.pdbx_description
1 polymer ?
#
loop_
_entity_poly.entity_id
_entity_poly.type
_entity_poly.pdbx_seq_one_letter_code
_entity_poly.pdbx_strand_id
1 'polypeptide(L)'
;MKQLTTLLALVTTTLLLNACAPNATANLAMRNANRIAADAGSPFRMEKVAENDQGVIVRRTIIGTPGPTAADEVLAKDIAIRIKSMEQEKHQKIPLKLTEFRQVSAENGRFVEAWVFDRGQDTVVYMVSMIAAGDGVDFKVSGPWE
;
A
#
# COMPACT_ATOMS: atom_id res chain seq x y z
N MET A 1 -25.75 50.29 -45.84
CA MET A 1 -25.87 50.63 -44.39
C MET A 1 -25.34 49.48 -43.57
N LYS A 2 -24.77 49.76 -42.39
CA LYS A 2 -24.39 48.82 -41.30
C LYS A 2 -23.64 47.54 -41.70
N GLN A 3 -22.33 47.54 -41.48
CA GLN A 3 -21.57 46.30 -41.23
C GLN A 3 -22.08 45.64 -39.94
N LEU A 4 -22.12 44.30 -39.88
CA LEU A 4 -22.16 43.55 -38.63
C LEU A 4 -20.91 42.67 -38.54
N THR A 5 -19.86 43.23 -37.93
CA THR A 5 -18.60 42.54 -37.69
C THR A 5 -18.72 41.73 -36.40
N THR A 6 -19.26 40.52 -36.49
CA THR A 6 -19.39 39.62 -35.33
C THR A 6 -18.01 39.13 -34.90
N LEU A 7 -17.35 39.87 -34.00
CA LEU A 7 -16.13 39.42 -33.32
C LEU A 7 -16.50 38.27 -32.37
N LEU A 8 -16.38 37.04 -32.86
CA LEU A 8 -16.41 35.87 -32.00
C LEU A 8 -15.11 35.83 -31.20
N ALA A 9 -15.15 36.37 -29.99
CA ALA A 9 -14.00 36.42 -29.08
C ALA A 9 -13.65 34.99 -28.60
N LEU A 10 -12.88 34.28 -29.41
CA LEU A 10 -12.37 32.95 -29.09
C LEU A 10 -11.32 33.09 -27.99
N VAL A 11 -11.77 33.00 -26.73
CA VAL A 11 -10.89 32.91 -25.56
C VAL A 11 -10.22 31.54 -25.56
N THR A 12 -9.17 31.40 -26.38
CA THR A 12 -8.20 30.30 -26.24
C THR A 12 -7.47 30.47 -24.93
N THR A 13 -8.02 29.88 -23.87
CA THR A 13 -7.34 29.70 -22.59
C THR A 13 -6.20 28.71 -22.78
N THR A 14 -5.08 29.18 -23.34
CA THR A 14 -3.82 28.44 -23.35
C THR A 14 -3.38 28.26 -21.90
N LEU A 15 -3.70 27.09 -21.34
CA LEU A 15 -2.96 26.55 -20.21
C LEU A 15 -1.52 26.35 -20.67
N LEU A 16 -0.71 27.40 -20.49
CA LEU A 16 0.75 27.34 -20.49
C LEU A 16 1.17 26.57 -19.23
N LEU A 17 0.93 25.26 -19.27
CA LEU A 17 1.53 24.28 -18.37
C LEU A 17 3.04 24.39 -18.58
N ASN A 18 3.69 25.17 -17.72
CA ASN A 18 5.15 25.26 -17.68
C ASN A 18 5.70 23.84 -17.48
N ALA A 19 6.24 23.27 -18.56
CA ALA A 19 6.76 21.89 -18.59
C ALA A 19 8.10 21.72 -17.83
N CYS A 20 8.33 22.55 -16.82
CA CYS A 20 9.49 22.48 -15.94
C CYS A 20 9.26 21.39 -14.89
N ALA A 21 10.08 20.33 -14.96
CA ALA A 21 10.13 19.22 -14.01
C ALA A 21 8.83 18.38 -13.86
N PRO A 22 8.39 17.64 -14.90
CA PRO A 22 7.45 16.52 -14.72
C PRO A 22 7.92 15.53 -13.63
N ASN A 23 9.23 15.38 -13.45
CA ASN A 23 9.84 14.54 -12.44
C ASN A 23 9.58 15.07 -11.00
N ALA A 24 9.48 16.39 -10.80
CA ALA A 24 9.09 16.95 -9.50
C ALA A 24 7.64 16.58 -9.15
N THR A 25 6.74 16.67 -10.12
CA THR A 25 5.34 16.23 -10.01
C THR A 25 5.23 14.74 -9.70
N ALA A 26 6.01 13.89 -10.39
CA ALA A 26 6.05 12.44 -10.13
C ALA A 26 6.57 12.11 -8.72
N ASN A 27 7.67 12.74 -8.28
CA ASN A 27 8.20 12.56 -6.92
C ASN A 27 7.26 13.14 -5.82
N LEU A 28 6.37 14.08 -6.15
CA LEU A 28 5.30 14.55 -5.25
C LEU A 28 4.11 13.56 -5.22
N ALA A 29 3.67 13.09 -6.39
CA ALA A 29 2.60 12.09 -6.50
C ALA A 29 2.96 10.79 -5.77
N MET A 30 4.20 10.30 -5.91
CA MET A 30 4.70 9.13 -5.21
C MET A 30 4.67 9.30 -3.68
N ARG A 31 5.05 10.49 -3.16
CA ARG A 31 4.99 10.80 -1.73
C ARG A 31 3.55 10.88 -1.22
N ASN A 32 2.64 11.48 -1.99
CA ASN A 32 1.21 11.52 -1.64
C ASN A 32 0.57 10.13 -1.64
N ALA A 33 0.87 9.29 -2.64
CA ALA A 33 0.42 7.91 -2.70
C ALA A 33 0.94 7.08 -1.51
N ASN A 34 2.23 7.23 -1.16
CA ASN A 34 2.83 6.56 0.00
C ASN A 34 2.25 7.03 1.33
N ARG A 35 1.90 8.31 1.46
CA ARG A 35 1.18 8.82 2.63
C ARG A 35 -0.21 8.22 2.73
N ILE A 36 -1.02 8.28 1.67
CA ILE A 36 -2.38 7.71 1.65
C ILE A 36 -2.34 6.20 1.95
N ALA A 37 -1.38 5.47 1.40
CA ALA A 37 -1.17 4.05 1.70
C ALA A 37 -0.73 3.80 3.16
N ALA A 38 0.01 4.71 3.79
CA ALA A 38 0.36 4.62 5.21
C ALA A 38 -0.84 4.97 6.13
N ASP A 39 -1.61 6.01 5.80
CA ASP A 39 -2.79 6.44 6.54
C ASP A 39 -3.89 5.36 6.52
N ALA A 40 -4.02 4.62 5.42
CA ALA A 40 -4.87 3.44 5.29
C ALA A 40 -4.28 2.15 5.93
N GLY A 41 -3.07 2.20 6.49
CA GLY A 41 -2.40 1.03 7.08
C GLY A 41 -1.91 -0.02 6.08
N SER A 42 -1.91 0.29 4.78
CA SER A 42 -1.53 -0.65 3.71
C SER A 42 -0.06 -1.07 3.80
N PRO A 43 0.29 -2.35 3.53
CA PRO A 43 1.67 -2.83 3.49
C PRO A 43 2.49 -2.31 2.29
N PHE A 44 1.84 -1.70 1.29
CA PHE A 44 2.48 -1.41 0.00
C PHE A 44 2.99 0.02 -0.11
N ARG A 45 4.19 0.21 -0.67
CA ARG A 45 4.75 1.52 -1.03
C ARG A 45 5.16 1.54 -2.50
N MET A 46 5.26 2.75 -3.03
CA MET A 46 5.77 3.05 -4.36
C MET A 46 7.20 3.55 -4.20
N GLU A 47 8.16 2.82 -4.76
CA GLU A 47 9.58 3.14 -4.78
C GLU A 47 10.02 3.55 -6.19
N LYS A 48 10.93 4.53 -6.28
CA LYS A 48 11.54 4.94 -7.55
C LYS A 48 12.63 3.95 -7.94
N VAL A 49 12.48 3.30 -9.10
CA VAL A 49 13.47 2.38 -9.67
C VAL A 49 14.39 3.10 -10.66
N ALA A 50 13.84 4.01 -11.47
CA ALA A 50 14.60 4.80 -12.43
C ALA A 50 13.96 6.17 -12.69
N GLU A 51 14.72 7.09 -13.25
CA GLU A 51 14.29 8.42 -13.69
C GLU A 51 15.04 8.78 -14.98
N ASN A 52 14.33 9.32 -15.97
CA ASN A 52 14.89 9.81 -17.22
C ASN A 52 14.06 11.01 -17.74
N ASP A 53 14.37 11.51 -18.95
CA ASP A 53 13.67 12.64 -19.57
C ASP A 53 12.20 12.33 -19.93
N GLN A 54 11.79 11.06 -19.89
CA GLN A 54 10.43 10.60 -20.15
C GLN A 54 9.60 10.46 -18.85
N GLY A 55 10.24 10.56 -17.67
CA GLY A 55 9.59 10.57 -16.37
C GLY A 55 10.25 9.63 -15.34
N VAL A 56 9.44 9.12 -14.42
CA VAL A 56 9.87 8.30 -13.28
C VAL A 56 9.26 6.91 -13.37
N ILE A 57 10.11 5.88 -13.34
CA ILE A 57 9.68 4.48 -13.25
C ILE A 57 9.56 4.10 -11.77
N VAL A 58 8.36 3.74 -11.35
CA VAL A 58 8.05 3.31 -9.97
C VAL A 58 7.73 1.81 -9.90
N ARG A 59 8.06 1.18 -8.77
CA ARG A 59 7.70 -0.20 -8.42
C ARG A 59 6.87 -0.19 -7.15
N ARG A 60 5.87 -1.06 -7.07
CA ARG A 60 5.14 -1.36 -5.84
C ARG A 60 5.91 -2.41 -5.03
N THR A 61 6.27 -2.09 -3.80
CA THR A 61 7.02 -2.96 -2.86
C THR A 61 6.23 -3.21 -1.59
N ILE A 62 6.60 -4.24 -0.84
CA ILE A 62 6.06 -4.55 0.49
C ILE A 62 7.05 -4.03 1.54
N ILE A 63 6.56 -3.25 2.49
CA ILE A 63 7.38 -2.69 3.58
C ILE A 63 7.92 -3.77 4.53
N GLY A 64 8.99 -3.41 5.25
CA GLY A 64 9.61 -4.26 6.25
C GLY A 64 10.65 -5.24 5.71
N THR A 65 11.46 -5.76 6.62
CA THR A 65 12.59 -6.65 6.34
C THR A 65 12.14 -8.11 6.49
N PRO A 66 12.43 -9.01 5.52
CA PRO A 66 12.16 -10.44 5.68
C PRO A 66 12.81 -11.02 6.93
N GLY A 67 12.08 -11.81 7.72
CA GLY A 67 12.55 -12.34 8.99
C GLY A 67 11.58 -13.36 9.62
N PRO A 68 11.86 -13.84 10.84
CA PRO A 68 10.90 -14.62 11.62
C PRO A 68 9.76 -13.72 12.11
N THR A 69 8.59 -14.32 12.35
CA THR A 69 7.52 -13.66 13.13
C THR A 69 7.91 -13.57 14.62
N ALA A 70 7.45 -12.53 15.29
CA ALA A 70 7.49 -12.35 16.74
C ALA A 70 6.34 -13.07 17.48
N ALA A 71 5.38 -13.65 16.76
CA ALA A 71 4.34 -14.49 17.34
C ALA A 71 4.92 -15.85 17.77
N ASP A 72 4.54 -16.32 18.96
CA ASP A 72 4.75 -17.73 19.35
C ASP A 72 3.81 -18.67 18.57
N GLU A 73 3.97 -19.99 18.73
CA GLU A 73 3.20 -21.00 17.99
C GLU A 73 1.68 -20.90 18.21
N VAL A 74 1.23 -20.50 19.41
CA VAL A 74 -0.19 -20.35 19.74
C VAL A 74 -0.74 -19.08 19.08
N LEU A 75 -0.08 -17.95 19.29
CA LEU A 75 -0.47 -16.67 18.70
C LEU A 75 -0.44 -16.73 17.16
N ALA A 76 0.58 -17.35 16.56
CA ALA A 76 0.70 -17.51 15.12
C ALA A 76 -0.43 -18.37 14.52
N LYS A 77 -0.88 -19.40 15.25
CA LYS A 77 -2.03 -20.24 14.89
C LYS A 77 -3.33 -19.46 14.96
N ASP A 78 -3.53 -18.62 15.97
CA ASP A 78 -4.75 -17.81 16.12
C ASP A 78 -4.81 -16.67 15.09
N ILE A 79 -3.66 -16.06 14.75
CA ILE A 79 -3.52 -15.15 13.60
C ILE A 79 -3.91 -15.86 12.30
N ALA A 80 -3.39 -17.06 12.05
CA ALA A 80 -3.72 -17.85 10.86
C ALA A 80 -5.20 -18.23 10.78
N ILE A 81 -5.84 -18.53 11.92
CA ILE A 81 -7.29 -18.75 12.02
C ILE A 81 -8.04 -17.46 11.67
N ARG A 82 -7.67 -16.29 12.21
CA ARG A 82 -8.32 -15.02 11.88
C ARG A 82 -8.19 -14.66 10.39
N ILE A 83 -7.00 -14.84 9.80
CA ILE A 83 -6.75 -14.65 8.36
C ILE A 83 -7.66 -15.54 7.51
N LYS A 84 -7.79 -16.82 7.89
CA LYS A 84 -8.69 -17.77 7.21
C LYS A 84 -10.16 -17.36 7.30
N SER A 85 -10.62 -16.88 8.45
CA SER A 85 -11.97 -16.31 8.58
C SER A 85 -12.16 -15.08 7.68
N MET A 86 -11.14 -14.22 7.54
CA MET A 86 -11.21 -13.03 6.67
C MET A 86 -11.31 -13.37 5.17
N GLU A 87 -10.61 -14.38 4.66
CA GLU A 87 -10.85 -14.87 3.28
C GLU A 87 -12.29 -15.41 3.13
N GLN A 88 -12.79 -16.19 4.10
CA GLN A 88 -14.14 -16.76 4.08
C GLN A 88 -15.25 -15.67 4.14
N GLU A 89 -15.08 -14.64 4.98
CA GLU A 89 -15.91 -13.43 5.05
C GLU A 89 -15.95 -12.68 3.70
N LYS A 90 -14.87 -12.72 2.93
CA LYS A 90 -14.76 -12.14 1.57
C LYS A 90 -15.10 -13.14 0.45
N HIS A 91 -15.69 -14.29 0.80
CA HIS A 91 -16.05 -15.40 -0.10
C HIS A 91 -14.91 -16.01 -0.91
N GLN A 92 -13.66 -15.75 -0.53
CA GLN A 92 -12.49 -16.35 -1.15
C GLN A 92 -12.39 -17.83 -0.76
N LYS A 93 -12.12 -18.67 -1.76
CA LYS A 93 -11.96 -20.13 -1.62
C LYS A 93 -10.64 -20.63 -2.19
N ILE A 94 -9.77 -19.74 -2.66
CA ILE A 94 -8.45 -20.09 -3.18
C ILE A 94 -7.54 -20.36 -1.99
N PRO A 95 -6.79 -21.48 -1.96
CA PRO A 95 -5.84 -21.74 -0.88
C PRO A 95 -4.76 -20.65 -0.79
N LEU A 96 -4.59 -20.07 0.40
CA LEU A 96 -3.44 -19.24 0.73
C LEU A 96 -2.28 -20.12 1.21
N LYS A 97 -1.09 -19.92 0.65
CA LYS A 97 0.17 -20.50 1.13
C LYS A 97 1.06 -19.39 1.68
N LEU A 98 1.36 -19.42 2.97
CA LEU A 98 2.32 -18.49 3.59
C LEU A 98 3.69 -18.65 2.93
N THR A 99 4.34 -17.55 2.55
CA THR A 99 5.64 -17.55 1.85
C THR A 99 6.74 -16.78 2.57
N GLU A 100 6.44 -15.62 3.16
CA GLU A 100 7.38 -14.84 3.97
C GLU A 100 6.65 -14.05 5.07
N PHE A 101 7.36 -13.76 6.17
CA PHE A 101 7.01 -12.66 7.07
C PHE A 101 7.98 -11.51 6.84
N ARG A 102 7.49 -10.27 6.95
CA ARG A 102 8.34 -9.07 7.01
C ARG A 102 8.08 -8.31 8.30
N GLN A 103 9.15 -8.00 9.02
CA GLN A 103 9.12 -7.15 10.21
C GLN A 103 9.04 -5.69 9.77
N VAL A 104 7.93 -5.01 10.08
CA VAL A 104 7.61 -3.65 9.60
C VAL A 104 8.00 -2.60 10.64
N SER A 105 7.64 -2.82 11.90
CA SER A 105 8.15 -2.03 13.04
C SER A 105 8.08 -2.83 14.35
N ALA A 106 8.91 -2.44 15.32
CA ALA A 106 8.93 -2.99 16.67
C ALA A 106 9.24 -1.84 17.65
N GLU A 107 8.21 -1.29 18.29
CA GLU A 107 8.32 -0.11 19.15
C GLU A 107 7.43 -0.26 20.39
N ASN A 108 7.98 0.04 21.58
CA ASN A 108 7.21 0.16 22.83
C ASN A 108 6.31 -1.06 23.16
N GLY A 109 6.77 -2.29 22.87
CA GLY A 109 5.99 -3.52 23.10
C GLY A 109 4.92 -3.81 22.04
N ARG A 110 4.86 -3.02 20.97
CA ARG A 110 4.07 -3.27 19.78
C ARG A 110 4.96 -3.76 18.63
N PHE A 111 4.58 -4.89 18.04
CA PHE A 111 5.20 -5.44 16.84
C PHE A 111 4.22 -5.34 15.68
N VAL A 112 4.72 -4.96 14.50
CA VAL A 112 3.93 -4.86 13.27
C VAL A 112 4.63 -5.64 12.18
N GLU A 113 3.88 -6.53 11.52
CA GLU A 113 4.38 -7.46 10.51
C GLU A 113 3.49 -7.48 9.27
N ALA A 114 4.11 -7.71 8.12
CA ALA A 114 3.41 -8.09 6.90
C ALA A 114 3.55 -9.60 6.70
N TRP A 115 2.45 -10.32 6.81
CA TRP A 115 2.33 -11.75 6.55
C TRP A 115 1.96 -11.96 5.09
N VAL A 116 2.85 -12.54 4.31
CA VAL A 116 2.76 -12.61 2.84
C VAL A 116 2.36 -14.03 2.41
N PHE A 117 1.37 -14.11 1.53
CA PHE A 117 0.80 -15.36 1.04
C PHE A 117 0.80 -15.39 -0.49
N ASP A 118 1.20 -16.53 -1.03
CA ASP A 118 0.95 -16.93 -2.41
C ASP A 118 -0.47 -17.47 -2.54
N ARG A 119 -1.23 -16.94 -3.52
CA ARG A 119 -2.59 -17.38 -3.89
C ARG A 119 -2.60 -17.98 -5.31
N GLY A 120 -1.44 -18.35 -5.85
CA GLY A 120 -1.22 -19.01 -7.14
C GLY A 120 -1.32 -18.11 -8.37
N GLN A 121 -2.12 -17.04 -8.30
CA GLN A 121 -2.25 -16.02 -9.36
C GLN A 121 -1.72 -14.65 -8.91
N ASP A 122 -1.80 -14.35 -7.62
CA ASP A 122 -1.35 -13.09 -7.02
C ASP A 122 -0.77 -13.28 -5.61
N THR A 123 -0.13 -12.23 -5.11
CA THR A 123 0.43 -12.18 -3.75
C THR A 123 -0.49 -11.37 -2.85
N VAL A 124 -0.99 -12.02 -1.81
CA VAL A 124 -1.83 -11.41 -0.77
C VAL A 124 -0.94 -11.05 0.43
N VAL A 125 -1.21 -9.90 1.06
CA VAL A 125 -0.48 -9.46 2.26
C VAL A 125 -1.47 -9.05 3.33
N TYR A 126 -1.28 -9.58 4.54
CA TYR A 126 -2.01 -9.19 5.75
C TYR A 126 -1.09 -8.41 6.68
N MET A 127 -1.58 -7.31 7.22
CA MET A 127 -0.88 -6.55 8.26
C MET A 127 -1.30 -7.06 9.63
N VAL A 128 -0.35 -7.58 10.40
CA VAL A 128 -0.54 -8.11 11.75
C VAL A 128 0.10 -7.12 12.73
N SER A 129 -0.67 -6.64 13.70
CA SER A 129 -0.22 -5.73 14.75
C SER A 129 -0.44 -6.39 16.10
N MET A 130 0.63 -6.82 16.74
CA MET A 130 0.66 -7.45 18.06
C MET A 130 1.05 -6.42 19.12
N ILE A 131 0.41 -6.45 20.29
CA ILE A 131 0.64 -5.53 21.41
C ILE A 131 0.62 -6.32 22.71
N ALA A 132 1.65 -6.17 23.56
CA ALA A 132 1.66 -6.78 24.88
C ALA A 132 0.51 -6.26 25.75
N ALA A 133 -0.30 -7.16 26.31
CA ALA A 133 -1.55 -6.85 27.00
C ALA A 133 -1.69 -7.69 28.28
N GLY A 134 -1.30 -7.10 29.42
CA GLY A 134 -1.44 -7.73 30.74
C GLY A 134 -0.61 -9.00 30.89
N ASP A 135 -1.28 -10.15 30.84
CA ASP A 135 -0.75 -11.52 30.92
C ASP A 135 -0.60 -12.20 29.55
N GLY A 136 -0.92 -11.52 28.44
CA GLY A 136 -0.82 -12.04 27.08
C GLY A 136 -0.45 -11.00 26.02
N VAL A 137 -0.85 -11.26 24.76
CA VAL A 137 -0.60 -10.41 23.60
C VAL A 137 -1.89 -10.25 22.80
N ASP A 138 -2.41 -9.03 22.73
CA ASP A 138 -3.51 -8.67 21.84
C ASP A 138 -3.00 -8.57 20.40
N PHE A 139 -3.82 -8.97 19.42
CA PHE A 139 -3.48 -8.81 18.00
C PHE A 139 -4.63 -8.27 17.15
N LYS A 140 -4.30 -7.39 16.19
CA LYS A 140 -5.16 -7.02 15.06
C LYS A 140 -4.60 -7.59 13.76
N VAL A 141 -5.46 -8.17 12.94
CA VAL A 141 -5.19 -8.44 11.52
C VAL A 141 -5.96 -7.43 10.66
N SER A 142 -5.28 -6.81 9.70
CA SER A 142 -5.87 -6.03 8.60
C SER A 142 -5.57 -6.71 7.26
N GLY A 143 -6.58 -6.84 6.40
CA GLY A 143 -6.48 -7.52 5.11
C GLY A 143 -6.10 -6.60 3.93
N PRO A 144 -5.91 -7.15 2.73
CA PRO A 144 -5.66 -6.38 1.49
C PRO A 144 -6.89 -5.63 0.95
N TRP A 145 -8.01 -5.67 1.70
CA TRP A 145 -9.34 -5.14 1.35
C TRP A 145 -9.74 -3.92 2.19
N GLU A 146 -8.84 -3.47 3.06
CA GLU A 146 -8.95 -2.28 3.93
C GLU A 146 -8.13 -1.12 3.32
#